data_AF-A0A7W1TT89-F1
#
_entry.id   AF-A0A7W1TT89-F1
#
_cell.length_a   1.000
_cell.length_b   1.000
_cell.length_c   1.000
_cell.angle_alpha   90.00
_cell.angle_beta   90.00
_cell.angle_gamma   90.00
#
_symmetry.space_group_name_H-M   'P 1'
#
loop_
_entity.id
_entity.type
_entity.pdbx_description
1 polymer ?
#
loop_
_entity_poly.entity_id
_entity_poly.type
_entity_poly.pdbx_seq_one_letter_code
_entity_poly.pdbx_strand_id
1 'polypeptide(L)'
;MASSRIAVDAMGGDFAPHAVVDGAVLAARRLDVGVTLVGDAAQLERELARHLDRAALDLTVVDAPECVGMDESPALALRRKPRASVKVAAE
;
A
#
# COMPACT_ATOMS: atom_id res chain seq x y z
N MET A 1 -8.97 -0.78 -19.11
CA MET A 1 -9.21 -0.97 -17.67
C MET A 1 -8.64 -2.34 -17.33
N ALA A 2 -7.84 -2.45 -16.27
CA ALA A 2 -7.20 -3.70 -15.88
C ALA A 2 -8.21 -4.81 -15.59
N SER A 3 -7.82 -6.07 -15.83
CA SER A 3 -8.68 -7.25 -15.57
C SER A 3 -9.05 -7.45 -14.10
N SER A 4 -8.27 -6.90 -13.16
CA SER A 4 -8.51 -6.98 -11.72
C SER A 4 -7.78 -5.85 -10.98
N ARG A 5 -8.28 -5.46 -9.80
CA ARG A 5 -7.63 -4.49 -8.90
C ARG A 5 -7.26 -5.16 -7.58
N ILE A 6 -6.04 -4.90 -7.11
CA ILE A 6 -5.48 -5.50 -5.90
C ILE A 6 -5.14 -4.39 -4.90
N ALA A 7 -5.69 -4.48 -3.69
CA ALA A 7 -5.27 -3.65 -2.56
C ALA A 7 -4.01 -4.26 -1.94
N VAL A 8 -3.03 -3.40 -1.64
CA VAL A 8 -1.74 -3.79 -1.06
C VAL A 8 -1.52 -2.94 0.18
N ASP A 9 -1.42 -3.59 1.35
CA ASP A 9 -0.88 -2.96 2.55
C ASP A 9 0.58 -2.60 2.28
N ALA A 10 0.84 -1.30 2.14
CA ALA A 10 2.14 -0.79 1.78
C ALA A 10 3.03 -0.51 3.00
N MET A 11 2.51 -0.65 4.22
CA MET A 11 3.23 -0.31 5.45
C MET A 11 3.81 -1.52 6.18
N GLY A 12 3.41 -2.74 5.79
CA GLY A 12 3.88 -3.98 6.40
C GLY A 12 5.19 -4.51 5.81
N GLY A 13 6.13 -4.86 6.68
CA GLY A 13 7.40 -5.51 6.33
C GLY A 13 8.65 -4.69 6.67
N ASP A 14 9.79 -5.37 6.79
CA ASP A 14 11.04 -4.78 7.29
C ASP A 14 11.59 -3.62 6.43
N PHE A 15 11.25 -3.63 5.13
CA PHE A 15 11.68 -2.62 4.14
C PHE A 15 10.50 -1.80 3.59
N ALA A 16 9.36 -1.81 4.29
CA ALA A 16 8.22 -1.00 3.94
C ALA A 16 8.47 0.50 4.22
N PRO A 17 7.87 1.42 3.46
CA PRO A 17 7.03 1.15 2.28
C PRO A 17 7.82 0.90 0.99
N HIS A 18 9.13 1.17 0.98
CA HIS A 18 9.97 1.19 -0.21
C HIS A 18 9.87 -0.10 -1.06
N ALA A 19 10.17 -1.26 -0.46
CA ALA A 19 10.18 -2.53 -1.21
C ALA A 19 8.78 -2.93 -1.72
N VAL A 20 7.72 -2.55 -0.99
CA VAL A 20 6.34 -2.86 -1.37
C VAL A 20 5.89 -1.98 -2.53
N VAL A 21 6.23 -0.68 -2.48
CA VAL A 21 5.96 0.27 -3.58
C VAL A 21 6.69 -0.16 -4.85
N ASP A 22 7.98 -0.52 -4.77
CA ASP A 22 8.75 -1.02 -5.91
C ASP A 22 8.08 -2.24 -6.57
N GLY A 23 7.63 -3.19 -5.74
CA GLY A 23 6.92 -4.39 -6.21
C GLY A 23 5.56 -4.08 -6.85
N ALA A 24 4.77 -3.20 -6.23
CA ALA A 24 3.47 -2.78 -6.74
C ALA A 24 3.58 -2.06 -8.09
N VAL A 25 4.55 -1.17 -8.22
CA VAL A 25 4.84 -0.47 -9.48
C VAL A 25 5.30 -1.46 -10.55
N LEU A 26 6.16 -2.42 -10.20
CA LEU A 26 6.58 -3.47 -11.13
C LEU A 26 5.40 -4.33 -11.59
N ALA A 27 4.49 -4.68 -10.70
CA ALA A 27 3.28 -5.44 -11.03
C ALA A 27 2.38 -4.63 -11.99
N ALA A 28 2.09 -3.37 -11.69
CA ALA A 28 1.28 -2.50 -12.55
C ALA A 28 1.93 -2.25 -13.94
N ARG A 29 3.25 -2.36 -14.06
CA ARG A 29 3.96 -2.28 -15.34
C ARG A 29 3.84 -3.55 -16.19
N ARG A 30 3.87 -4.72 -15.54
CA ARG A 30 4.10 -6.01 -16.23
C ARG A 30 2.87 -6.88 -16.32
N LEU A 31 1.88 -6.64 -15.48
CA LEU A 31 0.67 -7.42 -15.36
C LEU A 31 -0.53 -6.55 -15.71
N ASP A 32 -1.60 -7.16 -16.19
CA ASP A 32 -2.87 -6.46 -16.46
C ASP A 32 -3.70 -6.30 -15.17
N VAL A 33 -3.12 -5.60 -14.17
CA VAL A 33 -3.71 -5.35 -12.85
C VAL A 33 -3.60 -3.88 -12.47
N GLY A 34 -4.65 -3.36 -11.83
CA GLY A 34 -4.58 -2.11 -11.09
C GLY A 34 -4.13 -2.36 -9.65
N VAL A 35 -3.35 -1.45 -9.07
CA VAL A 35 -2.89 -1.59 -7.68
C VAL A 35 -3.34 -0.40 -6.85
N THR A 36 -3.94 -0.68 -5.70
CA THR A 36 -4.25 0.30 -4.66
C THR A 36 -3.24 0.14 -3.54
N LEU A 37 -2.34 1.10 -3.38
CA LEU A 37 -1.42 1.19 -2.25
C LEU A 37 -2.15 1.81 -1.06
N VAL A 38 -2.18 1.09 0.06
CA VAL A 38 -2.87 1.50 1.29
C VAL A 38 -1.84 1.76 2.38
N GLY A 39 -1.81 2.96 2.93
CA GLY A 39 -0.81 3.35 3.92
C GLY A 39 -0.71 4.86 4.15
N ASP A 40 0.32 5.31 4.86
CA ASP A 40 0.61 6.73 5.05
C ASP A 40 0.84 7.40 3.67
N ALA A 41 -0.13 8.21 3.23
CA ALA A 41 -0.10 8.77 1.88
C ALA A 41 1.15 9.61 1.61
N ALA A 42 1.68 10.32 2.62
CA ALA A 42 2.87 11.14 2.44
C ALA A 42 4.12 10.27 2.23
N GLN A 43 4.23 9.14 2.96
CA GLN A 43 5.31 8.17 2.75
C GLN A 43 5.21 7.51 1.37
N LEU A 44 4.00 7.08 0.98
CA LEU A 44 3.76 6.44 -0.32
C LEU A 44 4.03 7.37 -1.49
N GLU A 45 3.59 8.62 -1.43
CA GLU A 45 3.84 9.59 -2.49
C GLU A 45 5.33 9.88 -2.68
N ARG A 46 6.12 9.92 -1.60
CA ARG A 46 7.58 10.07 -1.67
C ARG A 46 8.24 8.89 -2.36
N GLU A 47 7.85 7.67 -2.04
CA GLU A 47 8.39 6.49 -2.72
C GLU A 47 7.96 6.42 -4.19
N LEU A 48 6.68 6.69 -4.46
CA LEU A 48 6.15 6.72 -5.81
C LEU A 48 6.84 7.76 -6.70
N ALA A 49 7.26 8.91 -6.15
CA ALA A 49 7.97 9.96 -6.90
C ALA A 49 9.31 9.49 -7.50
N ARG A 50 9.86 8.37 -7.03
CA ARG A 50 11.07 7.73 -7.58
C ARG A 50 10.80 7.01 -8.90
N HIS A 51 9.53 6.80 -9.26
CA HIS A 51 9.09 6.14 -10.49
C HIS A 51 8.48 7.15 -11.47
N LEU A 52 9.27 7.62 -12.43
CA LEU A 52 8.90 8.70 -13.35
C LEU A 52 7.70 8.36 -14.25
N ASP A 53 7.50 7.08 -14.53
CA ASP A 53 6.41 6.57 -15.36
C ASP A 53 5.12 6.27 -14.56
N ARG A 54 5.10 6.50 -13.23
CA ARG A 54 3.96 6.14 -12.37
C ARG A 54 2.61 6.67 -12.87
N ALA A 55 2.60 7.84 -13.49
CA ALA A 55 1.38 8.50 -13.96
C ALA A 55 0.73 7.77 -15.15
N ALA A 56 1.48 6.91 -15.84
CA ALA A 56 0.96 6.06 -16.91
C ALA A 56 0.48 4.69 -16.40
N LEU A 57 0.67 4.39 -15.11
CA LEU A 57 0.30 3.11 -14.50
C LEU A 57 -1.04 3.21 -13.79
N ASP A 58 -1.76 2.09 -13.71
CA ASP A 58 -3.01 2.00 -12.96
C ASP A 58 -2.74 1.85 -11.45
N LEU A 59 -2.30 2.95 -10.82
CA LEU A 59 -1.94 3.04 -9.41
C LEU A 59 -2.83 4.06 -8.69
N THR A 60 -3.32 3.69 -7.51
CA THR A 60 -4.07 4.60 -6.62
C THR A 60 -3.54 4.51 -5.19
N VAL A 61 -3.57 5.62 -4.46
CA VAL A 61 -3.18 5.68 -3.05
C VAL A 61 -4.42 5.88 -2.19
N VAL A 62 -4.53 5.10 -1.11
CA VAL A 62 -5.54 5.26 -0.06
C VAL A 62 -4.83 5.58 1.25
N ASP A 63 -5.18 6.72 1.85
CA ASP A 63 -4.56 7.19 3.10
C ASP A 63 -5.03 6.37 4.31
N ALA A 64 -4.11 5.64 4.91
CA ALA A 64 -4.26 4.82 6.11
C ALA A 64 -2.98 4.96 6.96
N PRO A 65 -2.84 6.04 7.74
CA PRO A 65 -1.57 6.39 8.38
C PRO A 65 -1.23 5.53 9.61
N GLU A 66 -2.15 4.68 10.08
CA GLU A 66 -1.86 3.80 11.21
C GLU A 66 -1.24 2.48 10.72
N CYS A 67 -0.31 1.93 11.48
CA CYS A 67 0.26 0.60 11.24
C CYS A 67 0.19 -0.23 12.53
N VAL A 68 0.10 -1.55 12.39
CA VAL A 68 0.13 -2.49 13.53
C VAL A 68 1.59 -2.81 13.85
N GLY A 69 2.05 -2.46 15.05
CA GLY A 69 3.40 -2.79 15.52
C GLY A 69 3.59 -4.28 15.80
N MET A 70 4.85 -4.73 15.73
CA MET A 70 5.23 -6.13 15.95
C MET A 70 5.03 -6.61 17.40
N ASP A 71 5.00 -5.66 18.34
CA ASP A 71 4.80 -5.88 19.78
C ASP A 71 3.33 -5.83 20.20
N GLU A 72 2.41 -5.56 19.27
CA GLU A 72 0.99 -5.41 19.56
C GLU A 72 0.21 -6.71 19.35
N SER A 73 -0.78 -6.96 20.21
CA SER A 73 -1.78 -8.01 19.94
C SER A 73 -2.59 -7.64 18.68
N PRO A 74 -2.60 -8.47 17.62
CA PRO A 74 -3.24 -8.12 16.35
C PRO A 74 -4.72 -7.76 16.49
N ALA A 75 -5.48 -8.56 17.24
CA ALA A 75 -6.91 -8.32 17.45
C ALA A 75 -7.18 -7.00 18.20
N LEU A 76 -6.32 -6.64 19.16
CA LEU A 76 -6.45 -5.39 19.89
C LEU A 76 -6.04 -4.19 19.04
N ALA A 77 -4.97 -4.33 18.26
CA ALA A 77 -4.48 -3.29 17.37
C ALA A 77 -5.53 -2.94 16.30
N LEU A 78 -6.09 -3.94 15.61
CA LEU A 78 -7.13 -3.72 14.58
C LEU A 78 -8.42 -3.08 15.14
N ARG A 79 -8.71 -3.31 16.44
CA ARG A 79 -9.83 -2.66 17.13
C ARG A 79 -9.53 -1.21 17.49
N ARG A 80 -8.29 -0.91 17.90
CA ARG A 80 -7.88 0.43 18.36
C ARG A 80 -7.45 1.36 17.23
N LYS A 81 -6.98 0.80 16.12
CA LYS A 81 -6.44 1.50 14.94
C LYS A 81 -7.37 1.24 13.75
N PRO A 82 -8.53 1.92 13.68
CA PRO A 82 -9.48 1.69 12.59
C PRO A 82 -8.91 2.06 11.22
N ARG A 83 -7.87 2.89 11.16
CA ARG A 83 -7.15 3.27 9.93
C ARG A 83 -5.82 2.54 9.79
N ALA A 84 -5.67 1.37 10.41
CA ALA A 84 -4.53 0.50 10.17
C ALA A 84 -4.48 0.09 8.70
N SER A 85 -3.34 0.28 8.03
CA SER A 85 -3.19 0.01 6.59
C SER A 85 -3.68 -1.38 6.18
N VAL A 86 -3.30 -2.44 6.91
CA VAL A 86 -3.76 -3.81 6.68
C VAL A 86 -5.28 -3.98 6.83
N LYS A 87 -5.90 -3.22 7.74
CA LYS A 87 -7.35 -3.24 7.95
C LYS A 87 -8.06 -2.57 6.79
N VAL A 88 -7.64 -1.35 6.46
CA VAL A 88 -8.22 -0.56 5.36
C VAL A 88 -8.06 -1.28 4.02
N ALA A 89 -6.98 -2.04 3.81
CA ALA A 89 -6.78 -2.83 2.61
C ALA A 89 -7.74 -4.03 2.48
N ALA A 90 -8.32 -4.50 3.59
CA ALA A 90 -9.21 -5.67 3.63
C ALA A 90 -10.71 -5.30 3.72
N GLU A 91 -11.04 -4.01 3.77
CA GLU A 91 -12.41 -3.47 3.74
C GLU A 91 -12.89 -3.24 2.30
#